data_AF-A0A131YMJ1-F1
#
_entry.id   AF-A0A131YMJ1-F1
#
_cell.length_a   1.000
_cell.length_b   1.000
_cell.length_c   1.000
_cell.angle_alpha   90.00
_cell.angle_beta   90.00
_cell.angle_gamma   90.00
#
_symmetry.space_group_name_H-M   'P 1'
#
loop_
_entity.id
_entity.type
_entity.pdbx_description
1 polymer ?
#
loop_
_entity_poly.entity_id
_entity_poly.type
_entity_poly.pdbx_seq_one_letter_code
_entity_poly.pdbx_strand_id
1 'polypeptide(L)'
;MPTMERSDEGLIPHMIHEIESKQMHDIEMTPRGKGASTVSERNYGTTQDVPPSVTIELFVVSDLPHHKHFESTTKLIEYICVTVNSMNLRYADTSSPLVKFLLIGLEKDEFSPYRNGTDKYLESSSSLDQFRLYAHGKRYEFGSPDMTYLFTGYDVFTAESDGTKSTSVLGIGFVGGLCTDFFVALGEDTAGLYTGMHTLTHEAGHVLGAAHDESRPKPWIKNDPGSLECLWKEGYIMSYVDGGEKHHHFSPCSLRQIRNVIMLRGRDCWRLSNAGHTKEGIYPGMEVAPNAYCRHAFPDKENVTADMDSPTMKECMVKCQYPEYRRICHNGRCFTYVTTYTLPLHALDYMPCSKNEVCIQGVCGQKRSAAPSQRPPSVYTTYKTSTTPTTASTECRCDCSTATSSTRAYARSTSWQTRTRYRWNNGRGYSGK
;
A
#
# COMPACT_ATOMS: atom_id res chain seq x y z
N MET A 1 -25.07 -44.23 -5.50
CA MET A 1 -25.22 -42.91 -6.13
C MET A 1 -26.71 -42.70 -6.39
N PRO A 2 -27.39 -41.75 -5.74
CA PRO A 2 -28.77 -41.44 -6.10
C PRO A 2 -28.76 -40.72 -7.46
N THR A 3 -29.58 -41.22 -8.38
CA THR A 3 -29.76 -40.71 -9.73
C THR A 3 -30.63 -39.45 -9.71
N MET A 4 -30.14 -38.37 -10.32
CA MET A 4 -30.89 -37.13 -10.53
C MET A 4 -31.93 -37.33 -11.64
N GLU A 5 -33.18 -36.90 -11.42
CA GLU A 5 -34.28 -36.96 -12.38
C GLU A 5 -34.02 -36.14 -13.64
N ARG A 6 -34.57 -36.61 -14.77
CA ARG A 6 -34.52 -35.96 -16.08
C ARG A 6 -35.55 -34.83 -16.16
N SER A 7 -35.14 -33.64 -16.62
CA SER A 7 -36.07 -32.59 -17.08
C SER A 7 -36.48 -32.86 -18.53
N ASP A 8 -37.78 -32.89 -18.79
CA ASP A 8 -38.40 -33.11 -20.11
C ASP A 8 -38.36 -31.87 -21.03
N GLU A 9 -37.77 -30.74 -20.60
CA GLU A 9 -37.88 -29.45 -21.31
C GLU A 9 -36.66 -29.06 -22.18
N GLY A 10 -35.71 -29.97 -22.43
CA GLY A 10 -34.53 -29.63 -23.25
C GLY A 10 -33.59 -28.61 -22.60
N LEU A 11 -33.77 -28.34 -21.30
CA LEU A 11 -32.88 -27.52 -20.50
C LEU A 11 -31.55 -28.26 -20.29
N ILE A 12 -30.45 -27.58 -20.57
CA ILE A 12 -29.10 -28.06 -20.32
C ILE A 12 -28.95 -28.23 -18.80
N PRO A 13 -28.46 -29.37 -18.27
CA PRO A 13 -28.19 -29.49 -16.85
C PRO A 13 -27.09 -28.52 -16.40
N HIS A 14 -27.39 -27.69 -15.39
CA HIS A 14 -26.47 -26.70 -14.83
C HIS A 14 -26.10 -27.04 -13.38
N MET A 15 -24.81 -26.95 -13.06
CA MET A 15 -24.28 -27.09 -11.70
C MET A 15 -23.49 -25.83 -11.34
N ILE A 16 -23.76 -25.21 -10.19
CA ILE A 16 -23.06 -24.00 -9.74
C ILE A 16 -22.12 -24.40 -8.59
N HIS A 17 -20.85 -24.02 -8.70
CA HIS A 17 -19.83 -24.23 -7.67
C HIS A 17 -19.24 -22.89 -7.25
N GLU A 18 -19.36 -22.60 -5.96
CA GLU A 18 -18.67 -21.47 -5.35
C GLU A 18 -17.25 -21.85 -4.97
N ILE A 19 -16.29 -20.99 -5.31
CA ILE A 19 -14.89 -21.12 -4.98
C ILE A 19 -14.63 -20.26 -3.74
N GLU A 20 -13.95 -20.81 -2.75
CA GLU A 20 -13.53 -20.06 -1.58
C GLU A 20 -12.47 -19.00 -1.97
N SER A 21 -12.67 -17.76 -1.52
CA SER A 21 -11.69 -16.69 -1.65
C SER A 21 -10.45 -16.99 -0.82
N LYS A 22 -9.26 -16.62 -1.31
CA LYS A 22 -8.03 -16.68 -0.51
C LYS A 22 -8.21 -15.82 0.74
N GLN A 23 -8.10 -16.42 1.93
CA GLN A 23 -8.03 -15.67 3.18
C GLN A 23 -6.66 -15.01 3.27
N MET A 24 -6.66 -13.70 3.57
CA MET A 24 -5.44 -12.97 3.89
C MET A 24 -4.87 -13.52 5.22
N HIS A 25 -3.55 -13.51 5.37
CA HIS A 25 -2.82 -13.86 6.59
C HIS A 25 -1.61 -12.93 6.72
N ASP A 26 -1.74 -11.74 7.27
CA ASP A 26 -0.62 -10.87 7.66
C ASP A 26 -0.18 -11.10 9.13
N ILE A 27 1.10 -10.82 9.38
CA ILE A 27 1.82 -10.87 10.63
C ILE A 27 2.16 -9.43 11.03
N GLU A 28 1.58 -8.96 12.12
CA GLU A 28 1.97 -7.68 12.71
C GLU A 28 3.47 -7.62 13.04
N MET A 29 4.19 -6.67 12.45
CA MET A 29 5.61 -6.54 12.70
C MET A 29 5.90 -5.62 13.87
N THR A 30 6.74 -6.12 14.79
CA THR A 30 7.17 -5.38 15.98
C THR A 30 8.39 -4.51 15.63
N PRO A 31 8.37 -3.20 15.89
CA PRO A 31 9.56 -2.37 15.79
C PRO A 31 10.63 -2.84 16.80
N ARG A 32 11.82 -3.24 16.32
CA ARG A 32 12.93 -3.71 17.17
C ARG A 32 14.11 -2.74 17.17
N GLY A 33 14.42 -2.13 18.32
CA GLY A 33 15.62 -1.31 18.52
C GLY A 33 15.36 0.13 18.97
N LYS A 34 16.42 0.94 19.09
CA LYS A 34 16.36 2.30 19.67
C LYS A 34 15.46 3.29 18.91
N GLY A 35 15.20 3.04 17.62
CA GLY A 35 14.32 3.85 16.77
C GLY A 35 12.81 3.58 16.95
N ALA A 36 12.43 2.56 17.72
CA ALA A 36 11.02 2.19 17.93
C ALA A 36 10.27 3.17 18.84
N SER A 37 11.00 3.84 19.75
CA SER A 37 10.44 4.67 20.82
C SER A 37 10.85 6.15 20.72
N THR A 38 11.30 6.61 19.55
CA THR A 38 11.73 8.00 19.34
C THR A 38 10.55 8.96 19.31
N VAL A 39 9.91 9.14 20.45
CA VAL A 39 9.03 10.26 20.72
C VAL A 39 9.61 10.96 21.93
N SER A 40 10.01 12.22 21.75
CA SER A 40 10.43 13.04 22.87
C SER A 40 9.25 13.18 23.84
N GLU A 41 9.47 12.90 25.12
CA GLU A 41 8.45 13.01 26.18
C GLU A 41 7.81 14.41 26.25
N ARG A 42 8.44 15.42 25.65
CA ARG A 42 7.99 16.81 25.63
C ARG A 42 6.73 17.09 24.80
N ASN A 43 6.33 16.22 23.88
CA ASN A 43 5.13 16.41 23.06
C ASN A 43 3.88 15.69 23.60
N TYR A 44 4.02 14.84 24.63
CA TYR A 44 2.90 14.08 25.19
C TYR A 44 2.30 14.83 26.38
N GLY A 45 1.27 15.65 26.17
CA GLY A 45 0.58 16.28 27.29
C GLY A 45 -0.36 17.43 26.99
N THR A 46 -0.25 18.09 25.83
CA THR A 46 -1.20 19.13 25.43
C THR A 46 -2.16 18.58 24.37
N THR A 47 -3.24 17.96 24.83
CA THR A 47 -4.43 17.69 23.98
C THR A 47 -4.97 18.95 23.30
N GLN A 48 -4.52 20.14 23.73
CA GLN A 48 -4.92 21.44 23.20
C GLN A 48 -4.38 21.79 21.80
N ASP A 49 -3.39 21.07 21.24
CA ASP A 49 -2.70 21.51 19.99
C ASP A 49 -2.84 20.55 18.78
N VAL A 50 -3.66 19.50 18.86
CA VAL A 50 -3.90 18.63 17.70
C VAL A 50 -5.02 19.20 16.83
N PRO A 51 -4.76 19.52 15.54
CA PRO A 51 -5.76 20.11 14.67
C PRO A 51 -6.94 19.14 14.44
N PRO A 52 -8.15 19.63 14.10
CA PRO A 52 -9.30 18.75 13.84
C PRO A 52 -9.06 17.72 12.73
N SER A 53 -8.13 17.98 11.82
CA SER A 53 -7.67 17.03 10.82
C SER A 53 -6.15 17.07 10.69
N VAL A 54 -5.55 15.90 10.53
CA VAL A 54 -4.13 15.69 10.24
C VAL A 54 -3.98 15.06 8.87
N THR A 55 -2.96 15.46 8.13
CA THR A 55 -2.63 14.87 6.84
C THR A 55 -1.29 14.15 6.96
N ILE A 56 -1.25 12.90 6.51
CA ILE A 56 -0.09 12.01 6.51
C ILE A 56 0.53 12.03 5.11
N GLU A 57 1.78 12.44 5.02
CA GLU A 57 2.56 12.46 3.78
C GLU A 57 3.02 11.03 3.43
N LEU A 58 2.39 10.45 2.41
CA LEU A 58 2.67 9.12 1.89
C LEU A 58 3.63 9.21 0.71
N PHE A 59 4.76 8.52 0.80
CA PHE A 59 5.62 8.24 -0.35
C PHE A 59 5.42 6.79 -0.80
N VAL A 60 5.40 6.55 -2.10
CA VAL A 60 5.25 5.20 -2.64
C VAL A 60 6.53 4.76 -3.34
N VAL A 61 6.98 3.55 -3.07
CA VAL A 61 7.90 2.82 -3.92
C VAL A 61 7.08 1.79 -4.68
N SER A 62 7.28 1.70 -5.99
CA SER A 62 6.68 0.67 -6.82
C SER A 62 7.81 -0.14 -7.42
N ASP A 63 7.79 -1.46 -7.25
CA ASP A 63 8.79 -2.34 -7.86
C ASP A 63 8.53 -2.63 -9.34
N LEU A 64 9.52 -3.22 -10.02
CA LEU A 64 9.47 -3.50 -11.45
C LEU A 64 8.26 -4.34 -11.87
N PRO A 65 7.92 -5.47 -11.22
CA PRO A 65 6.71 -6.21 -11.57
C PRO A 65 5.43 -5.38 -11.52
N HIS A 66 5.33 -4.41 -10.60
CA HIS A 66 4.19 -3.53 -10.49
C HIS A 66 4.25 -2.37 -11.51
N HIS A 67 5.32 -1.56 -11.53
CA HIS A 67 5.34 -0.34 -12.35
C HIS A 67 5.44 -0.59 -13.85
N LYS A 68 5.97 -1.76 -14.28
CA LYS A 68 6.08 -2.10 -15.72
C LYS A 68 4.73 -2.18 -16.44
N HIS A 69 3.63 -2.31 -15.71
CA HIS A 69 2.28 -2.28 -16.27
C HIS A 69 1.93 -0.91 -16.87
N PHE A 70 2.45 0.17 -16.28
CA PHE A 70 2.06 1.53 -16.64
C PHE A 70 2.96 2.08 -17.73
N GLU A 71 2.34 2.62 -18.79
CA GLU A 71 3.04 3.20 -19.94
C GLU A 71 3.90 4.43 -19.58
N SER A 72 3.58 5.10 -18.46
CA SER A 72 4.31 6.29 -17.99
C SER A 72 4.22 6.45 -16.48
N THR A 73 5.18 7.19 -15.91
CA THR A 73 5.16 7.57 -14.49
C THR A 73 3.90 8.34 -14.12
N THR A 74 3.39 9.20 -15.02
CA THR A 74 2.14 9.93 -14.78
C THR A 74 0.95 8.99 -14.57
N LYS A 75 0.84 7.92 -15.38
CA LYS A 75 -0.24 6.94 -15.23
C LYS A 75 -0.16 6.17 -13.92
N LEU A 76 1.05 5.82 -13.48
CA LEU A 76 1.26 5.20 -12.17
C LEU A 76 0.91 6.16 -11.02
N ILE A 77 1.29 7.45 -11.12
CA ILE A 77 0.89 8.46 -10.13
C ILE A 77 -0.64 8.61 -10.08
N GLU A 78 -1.31 8.71 -11.23
CA GLU A 78 -2.77 8.78 -11.30
C GLU A 78 -3.43 7.56 -10.65
N TYR A 79 -2.94 6.36 -10.95
CA TYR A 79 -3.39 5.11 -10.35
C TYR A 79 -3.28 5.14 -8.83
N ILE A 80 -2.11 5.49 -8.29
CA ILE A 80 -1.91 5.57 -6.83
C ILE A 80 -2.79 6.65 -6.21
N CYS A 81 -2.97 7.81 -6.85
CA CYS A 81 -3.90 8.84 -6.36
C CYS A 81 -5.34 8.30 -6.25
N VAL A 82 -5.80 7.51 -7.22
CA VAL A 82 -7.13 6.88 -7.19
C VAL A 82 -7.22 5.84 -6.07
N THR A 83 -6.17 5.04 -5.83
CA THR A 83 -6.08 4.14 -4.67
C THR A 83 -6.18 4.91 -3.34
N VAL A 84 -5.45 6.02 -3.22
CA VAL A 84 -5.45 6.89 -2.02
C VAL A 84 -6.81 7.53 -1.78
N ASN A 85 -7.59 7.83 -2.82
CA ASN A 85 -8.97 8.30 -2.64
C ASN A 85 -9.83 7.26 -1.92
N SER A 86 -9.75 5.99 -2.33
CA SER A 86 -10.48 4.89 -1.68
C SER A 86 -9.97 4.61 -0.26
N MET A 87 -8.66 4.67 -0.05
CA MET A 87 -8.06 4.61 1.29
C MET A 87 -8.62 5.71 2.20
N ASN A 88 -8.70 6.94 1.71
CA ASN A 88 -9.24 8.08 2.46
C ASN A 88 -10.75 7.95 2.78
N LEU A 89 -11.52 7.15 2.02
CA LEU A 89 -12.90 6.82 2.42
C LEU A 89 -12.93 6.03 3.72
N ARG A 90 -12.04 5.04 3.88
CA ARG A 90 -11.95 4.20 5.08
C ARG A 90 -11.40 4.97 6.29
N TYR A 91 -10.40 5.81 6.08
CA TYR A 91 -9.88 6.68 7.14
C TYR A 91 -10.83 7.82 7.53
N ALA A 92 -11.91 8.06 6.79
CA ALA A 92 -12.94 9.03 7.18
C ALA A 92 -13.66 8.64 8.49
N ASP A 93 -13.57 7.37 8.92
CA ASP A 93 -14.06 6.90 10.21
C ASP A 93 -13.27 7.48 11.41
N THR A 94 -12.05 7.98 11.16
CA THR A 94 -11.24 8.61 12.20
C THR A 94 -11.79 9.98 12.59
N SER A 95 -11.66 10.32 13.87
CA SER A 95 -12.09 11.61 14.38
C SER A 95 -11.24 12.06 15.56
N SER A 96 -11.11 13.38 15.69
CA SER A 96 -10.34 14.03 16.76
C SER A 96 -8.89 13.48 16.93
N PRO A 97 -8.08 13.46 15.85
CA PRO A 97 -8.32 14.13 14.57
C PRO A 97 -8.84 13.21 13.46
N LEU A 98 -9.42 13.83 12.42
CA LEU A 98 -9.64 13.19 11.13
C LEU A 98 -8.30 13.02 10.41
N VAL A 99 -7.95 11.78 10.06
CA VAL A 99 -6.74 11.41 9.33
C VAL A 99 -7.02 11.41 7.84
N LYS A 100 -6.10 11.98 7.05
CA LYS A 100 -6.09 11.92 5.58
C LYS A 100 -4.70 11.56 5.09
N PHE A 101 -4.62 10.84 3.99
CA PHE A 101 -3.36 10.54 3.30
C PHE A 101 -3.21 11.43 2.07
N LEU A 102 -1.98 11.89 1.85
CA LEU A 102 -1.58 12.67 0.69
C LEU A 102 -0.37 12.03 0.04
N LEU A 103 -0.49 11.65 -1.24
CA LEU A 103 0.64 11.14 -2.01
C LEU A 103 1.61 12.30 -2.29
N ILE A 104 2.84 12.25 -1.77
CA ILE A 104 3.83 13.31 -1.97
C ILE A 104 4.87 12.99 -3.04
N GLY A 105 5.00 11.71 -3.40
CA GLY A 105 6.01 11.27 -4.34
C GLY A 105 5.95 9.78 -4.61
N LEU A 106 6.71 9.39 -5.63
CA LEU A 106 6.79 8.02 -6.12
C LEU A 106 8.22 7.73 -6.58
N GLU A 107 8.72 6.56 -6.25
CA GLU A 107 9.89 5.96 -6.89
C GLU A 107 9.48 4.71 -7.69
N LYS A 108 9.96 4.63 -8.94
CA LYS A 108 9.94 3.39 -9.70
C LYS A 108 11.26 2.65 -9.46
N ASP A 109 11.20 1.61 -8.65
CA ASP A 109 12.35 0.76 -8.37
C ASP A 109 12.53 -0.30 -9.47
N GLU A 110 13.73 -0.38 -10.02
CA GLU A 110 14.07 -1.33 -11.09
C GLU A 110 14.69 -2.64 -10.57
N PHE A 111 15.22 -2.64 -9.34
CA PHE A 111 16.15 -3.69 -8.88
C PHE A 111 15.67 -4.46 -7.65
N SER A 112 14.71 -3.91 -6.92
CA SER A 112 14.13 -4.46 -5.69
C SER A 112 15.20 -4.87 -4.68
N PRO A 113 16.10 -3.96 -4.27
CA PRO A 113 17.22 -4.28 -3.39
C PRO A 113 16.78 -4.76 -1.99
N TYR A 114 15.52 -4.49 -1.63
CA TYR A 114 14.87 -4.94 -0.41
C TYR A 114 14.24 -6.33 -0.51
N ARG A 115 14.14 -6.90 -1.71
CA ARG A 115 13.47 -8.19 -1.92
C ARG A 115 14.36 -9.33 -1.43
N ASN A 116 13.82 -10.12 -0.51
CA ASN A 116 14.34 -11.44 -0.20
C ASN A 116 13.40 -12.50 -0.80
N GLY A 117 13.82 -13.20 -1.84
CA GLY A 117 13.00 -14.19 -2.51
C GLY A 117 13.56 -14.59 -3.87
N THR A 118 12.92 -15.55 -4.52
CA THR A 118 13.30 -16.06 -5.85
C THR A 118 12.13 -15.97 -6.82
N ASP A 119 12.42 -15.83 -8.11
CA ASP A 119 11.45 -15.82 -9.21
C ASP A 119 10.35 -14.76 -9.06
N LYS A 120 9.11 -15.18 -8.78
CA LYS A 120 7.95 -14.31 -8.56
C LYS A 120 7.67 -14.00 -7.09
N TYR A 121 8.46 -14.54 -6.16
CA TYR A 121 8.16 -14.48 -4.73
C TYR A 121 8.93 -13.39 -3.97
N LEU A 122 8.30 -12.82 -2.95
CA LEU A 122 8.89 -11.87 -1.99
C LEU A 122 8.56 -12.33 -0.56
N GLU A 123 9.57 -12.67 0.23
CA GLU A 123 9.37 -13.10 1.62
C GLU A 123 9.01 -11.88 2.48
N SER A 124 7.86 -11.93 3.15
CA SER A 124 7.21 -10.78 3.78
C SER A 124 8.11 -10.09 4.81
N SER A 125 8.49 -10.81 5.87
CA SER A 125 9.11 -10.24 7.06
C SER A 125 10.52 -9.69 6.80
N SER A 126 11.35 -10.48 6.13
CA SER A 126 12.72 -10.10 5.83
C SER A 126 12.79 -9.02 4.77
N SER A 127 11.87 -9.01 3.79
CA SER A 127 11.82 -7.94 2.80
C SER A 127 11.35 -6.62 3.41
N LEU A 128 10.40 -6.65 4.36
CA LEU A 128 9.99 -5.45 5.09
C LEU A 128 11.15 -4.85 5.89
N ASP A 129 11.93 -5.68 6.58
CA ASP A 129 13.11 -5.24 7.33
C ASP A 129 14.17 -4.59 6.41
N GLN A 130 14.40 -5.13 5.21
CA GLN A 130 15.31 -4.52 4.22
C GLN A 130 14.70 -3.26 3.59
N PHE A 131 13.40 -3.26 3.33
CA PHE A 131 12.68 -2.10 2.80
C PHE A 131 12.72 -0.92 3.77
N ARG A 132 12.63 -1.19 5.08
CA ARG A 132 12.86 -0.19 6.12
C ARG A 132 14.23 0.47 5.98
N LEU A 133 15.29 -0.34 5.85
CA LEU A 133 16.67 0.18 5.71
C LEU A 133 16.82 1.00 4.42
N TYR A 134 16.23 0.52 3.33
CA TYR A 134 16.20 1.21 2.05
C TYR A 134 15.50 2.57 2.13
N ALA A 135 14.27 2.60 2.62
CA ALA A 135 13.48 3.82 2.74
C ALA A 135 14.10 4.82 3.73
N HIS A 136 14.65 4.33 4.85
CA HIS A 136 15.38 5.18 5.79
C HIS A 136 16.63 5.79 5.14
N GLY A 137 17.40 5.01 4.38
CA GLY A 137 18.58 5.49 3.65
C GLY A 137 18.25 6.58 2.62
N LYS A 138 17.08 6.50 2.00
CA LYS A 138 16.58 7.46 1.00
C LYS A 138 15.63 8.52 1.56
N ARG A 139 15.48 8.63 2.87
CA ARG A 139 14.43 9.46 3.49
C ARG A 139 14.45 10.91 3.00
N TYR A 140 15.63 11.50 2.85
CA TYR A 140 15.77 12.86 2.32
C TYR A 140 15.43 12.97 0.83
N GLU A 141 15.81 11.98 0.03
CA GLU A 141 15.48 11.91 -1.41
C GLU A 141 13.97 11.77 -1.64
N PHE A 142 13.27 11.08 -0.72
CA PHE A 142 11.82 10.90 -0.73
C PHE A 142 11.04 12.12 -0.23
N GLY A 143 11.72 13.22 0.15
CA GLY A 143 11.05 14.40 0.71
C GLY A 143 10.71 14.28 2.20
N SER A 144 11.32 13.33 2.92
CA SER A 144 11.07 13.05 4.34
C SER A 144 9.61 12.73 4.68
N PRO A 145 8.99 11.74 4.00
CA PRO A 145 7.58 11.37 4.25
C PRO A 145 7.34 10.91 5.69
N ASP A 146 6.07 10.95 6.08
CA ASP A 146 5.58 10.41 7.35
C ASP A 146 5.52 8.88 7.33
N MET A 147 5.19 8.33 6.15
CA MET A 147 5.11 6.90 5.84
C MET A 147 5.57 6.62 4.41
N THR A 148 6.28 5.51 4.20
CA THR A 148 6.60 4.98 2.88
C THR A 148 5.94 3.62 2.67
N TYR A 149 5.28 3.43 1.54
CA TYR A 149 4.64 2.16 1.19
C TYR A 149 5.25 1.54 -0.06
N LEU A 150 5.45 0.23 -0.06
CA LEU A 150 5.85 -0.52 -1.25
C LEU A 150 4.64 -1.23 -1.88
N PHE A 151 4.29 -0.84 -3.11
CA PHE A 151 3.46 -1.67 -3.98
C PHE A 151 4.34 -2.69 -4.70
N THR A 152 4.03 -3.97 -4.50
CA THR A 152 4.74 -5.09 -5.13
C THR A 152 3.84 -5.86 -6.07
N GLY A 153 4.39 -6.20 -7.24
CA GLY A 153 3.78 -7.17 -8.17
C GLY A 153 4.32 -8.59 -8.01
N TYR A 154 5.17 -8.83 -7.00
CA TYR A 154 5.56 -10.18 -6.58
C TYR A 154 4.51 -10.81 -5.65
N ASP A 155 4.45 -12.14 -5.67
CA ASP A 155 3.72 -12.96 -4.71
C ASP A 155 4.44 -12.90 -3.34
N VAL A 156 3.89 -12.11 -2.42
CA VAL A 156 4.28 -12.04 -1.02
C VAL A 156 3.99 -13.38 -0.35
N PHE A 157 4.94 -13.85 0.46
CA PHE A 157 4.75 -15.09 1.20
C PHE A 157 5.42 -15.04 2.57
N THR A 158 4.92 -15.85 3.48
CA THR A 158 5.60 -16.17 4.73
C THR A 158 6.05 -17.63 4.69
N ALA A 159 7.25 -17.90 5.24
CA ALA A 159 7.71 -19.25 5.46
C ALA A 159 7.05 -19.84 6.72
N GLU A 160 6.34 -20.94 6.56
CA GLU A 160 5.75 -21.69 7.66
C GLU A 160 6.81 -22.48 8.43
N SER A 161 6.46 -22.90 9.64
CA SER A 161 7.37 -23.67 10.52
C SER A 161 7.85 -25.01 9.92
N ASP A 162 7.13 -25.55 8.94
CA ASP A 162 7.47 -26.78 8.20
C ASP A 162 8.27 -26.52 6.90
N GLY A 163 8.61 -25.25 6.62
CA GLY A 163 9.35 -24.83 5.43
C GLY A 163 8.49 -24.63 4.18
N THR A 164 7.16 -24.80 4.27
CA THR A 164 6.25 -24.45 3.18
C THR A 164 6.07 -22.94 3.05
N LYS A 165 5.65 -22.48 1.87
CA LYS A 165 5.38 -21.06 1.61
C LYS A 165 3.88 -20.82 1.62
N SER A 166 3.42 -19.95 2.51
CA SER A 166 2.04 -19.46 2.50
C SER A 166 1.96 -18.14 1.73
N THR A 167 1.20 -18.12 0.65
CA THR A 167 0.91 -16.90 -0.17
C THR A 167 -0.40 -16.23 0.24
N SER A 168 -0.88 -16.54 1.44
CA SER A 168 -2.03 -15.84 2.03
C SER A 168 -1.65 -14.46 2.57
N VAL A 169 -0.36 -14.19 2.75
CA VAL A 169 0.14 -12.89 3.22
C VAL A 169 0.11 -11.91 2.05
N LEU A 170 -0.80 -10.95 2.06
CA LEU A 170 -0.92 -9.96 0.98
C LEU A 170 -0.19 -8.66 1.29
N GLY A 171 0.11 -8.37 2.55
CA GLY A 171 0.82 -7.18 3.00
C GLY A 171 1.54 -7.46 4.30
N ILE A 172 2.37 -6.51 4.74
CA ILE A 172 2.99 -6.50 6.07
C ILE A 172 3.48 -5.09 6.45
N GLY A 173 3.30 -4.71 7.72
CA GLY A 173 3.63 -3.37 8.23
C GLY A 173 4.09 -3.35 9.68
N PHE A 174 4.92 -2.35 10.03
CA PHE A 174 5.36 -2.15 11.41
C PHE A 174 4.30 -1.44 12.25
N VAL A 175 3.87 -2.06 13.35
CA VAL A 175 2.84 -1.48 14.22
C VAL A 175 3.36 -0.24 14.97
N GLY A 176 2.76 0.90 14.67
CA GLY A 176 3.13 2.20 15.19
C GLY A 176 4.37 2.81 14.53
N GLY A 177 4.69 2.45 13.28
CA GLY A 177 5.88 2.94 12.57
C GLY A 177 5.89 4.44 12.21
N LEU A 178 4.73 5.13 12.21
CA LEU A 178 4.57 6.50 11.72
C LEU A 178 5.64 7.47 12.24
N CYS A 179 6.33 8.20 11.35
CA CYS A 179 7.37 9.18 11.71
C CYS A 179 8.52 8.65 12.58
N THR A 180 8.83 7.35 12.48
CA THR A 180 10.01 6.72 13.11
C THR A 180 10.94 6.15 12.06
N ASP A 181 11.97 5.39 12.47
CA ASP A 181 12.78 4.61 11.53
C ASP A 181 12.01 3.40 10.95
N PHE A 182 10.83 3.08 11.49
CA PHE A 182 9.96 1.95 11.10
C PHE A 182 8.74 2.38 10.29
N PHE A 183 8.79 3.57 9.67
CA PHE A 183 7.74 4.23 8.90
C PHE A 183 7.35 3.54 7.57
N VAL A 184 7.45 2.21 7.51
CA VAL A 184 7.25 1.45 6.27
C VAL A 184 6.22 0.33 6.40
N ALA A 185 5.56 0.06 5.29
CA ALA A 185 4.82 -1.17 5.04
C ALA A 185 4.90 -1.56 3.56
N LEU A 186 4.51 -2.78 3.21
CA LEU A 186 4.45 -3.26 1.83
C LEU A 186 3.21 -4.12 1.59
N GLY A 187 2.77 -4.23 0.34
CA GLY A 187 1.73 -5.16 -0.03
C GLY A 187 1.54 -5.36 -1.52
N GLU A 188 0.92 -6.48 -1.85
CA GLU A 188 0.59 -6.91 -3.19
C GLU A 188 -0.45 -6.00 -3.81
N ASP A 189 -0.22 -5.67 -5.08
CA ASP A 189 -1.25 -5.13 -5.95
C ASP A 189 -1.12 -5.71 -7.35
N THR A 190 -2.26 -6.05 -7.93
CA THR A 190 -2.32 -6.31 -9.36
C THR A 190 -2.51 -4.97 -10.06
N ALA A 191 -1.38 -4.45 -10.56
CA ALA A 191 -1.31 -3.17 -11.25
C ALA A 191 -2.44 -3.02 -12.28
N GLY A 192 -3.17 -1.89 -12.16
CA GLY A 192 -4.30 -1.55 -13.02
C GLY A 192 -5.67 -2.04 -12.52
N LEU A 193 -5.73 -2.84 -11.44
CA LEU A 193 -6.97 -3.42 -10.94
C LEU A 193 -7.35 -3.01 -9.52
N TYR A 194 -6.48 -2.28 -8.82
CA TYR A 194 -6.68 -1.75 -7.47
C TYR A 194 -6.91 -2.83 -6.40
N THR A 195 -6.39 -4.05 -6.60
CA THR A 195 -6.58 -5.17 -5.67
C THR A 195 -5.87 -4.93 -4.33
N GLY A 196 -4.78 -4.17 -4.35
CA GLY A 196 -4.01 -3.79 -3.16
C GLY A 196 -4.58 -2.61 -2.37
N MET A 197 -5.74 -2.06 -2.74
CA MET A 197 -6.35 -0.93 -2.04
C MET A 197 -6.69 -1.27 -0.57
N HIS A 198 -7.29 -2.44 -0.33
CA HIS A 198 -7.61 -2.88 1.03
C HIS A 198 -6.32 -3.15 1.81
N THR A 199 -5.36 -3.86 1.21
CA THR A 199 -4.04 -4.12 1.79
C THR A 199 -3.33 -2.82 2.19
N LEU A 200 -3.21 -1.82 1.30
CA LEU A 200 -2.64 -0.51 1.65
C LEU A 200 -3.33 0.11 2.87
N THR A 201 -4.66 0.04 2.93
CA THR A 201 -5.43 0.60 4.05
C THR A 201 -5.14 -0.15 5.36
N HIS A 202 -5.12 -1.48 5.31
CA HIS A 202 -4.80 -2.36 6.44
C HIS A 202 -3.39 -2.08 6.98
N GLU A 203 -2.41 -2.10 6.09
CA GLU A 203 -1.00 -1.93 6.44
C GLU A 203 -0.67 -0.52 6.93
N ALA A 204 -1.28 0.50 6.33
CA ALA A 204 -1.20 1.85 6.87
C ALA A 204 -1.86 1.92 8.27
N GLY A 205 -2.88 1.12 8.54
CA GLY A 205 -3.48 0.95 9.86
C GLY A 205 -2.43 0.50 10.87
N HIS A 206 -1.64 -0.52 10.53
CA HIS A 206 -0.49 -0.94 11.31
C HIS A 206 0.51 0.20 11.52
N VAL A 207 0.98 0.88 10.47
CA VAL A 207 1.93 2.00 10.61
C VAL A 207 1.39 3.11 11.53
N LEU A 208 0.08 3.37 11.47
CA LEU A 208 -0.61 4.33 12.34
C LEU A 208 -0.95 3.76 13.74
N GLY A 209 -0.61 2.52 14.04
CA GLY A 209 -0.68 1.94 15.39
C GLY A 209 -1.83 0.99 15.66
N ALA A 210 -2.74 0.76 14.71
CA ALA A 210 -3.76 -0.28 14.88
C ALA A 210 -3.10 -1.66 14.87
N ALA A 211 -3.38 -2.47 15.88
CA ALA A 211 -3.12 -3.89 15.83
C ALA A 211 -4.28 -4.58 15.10
N HIS A 212 -4.13 -5.87 14.83
CA HIS A 212 -5.27 -6.74 14.55
C HIS A 212 -6.30 -6.61 15.66
N ASP A 213 -7.56 -6.76 15.29
CA ASP A 213 -8.63 -6.90 16.26
C ASP A 213 -8.36 -8.11 17.17
N GLU A 214 -8.81 -8.03 18.43
CA GLU A 214 -8.58 -9.04 19.47
C GLU A 214 -7.12 -9.15 19.95
N SER A 215 -6.32 -8.10 19.75
CA SER A 215 -4.93 -8.02 20.24
C SER A 215 -4.80 -7.36 21.61
N ARG A 216 -3.82 -7.85 22.38
CA ARG A 216 -3.34 -7.17 23.61
C ARG A 216 -2.65 -5.83 23.27
N PRO A 217 -2.64 -4.87 24.21
CA PRO A 217 -1.81 -3.67 24.09
C PRO A 217 -0.34 -3.97 23.77
N LYS A 218 0.24 -3.19 22.86
CA LYS A 218 1.62 -3.28 22.41
C LYS A 218 2.54 -2.54 23.39
N PRO A 219 3.50 -3.23 24.04
CA PRO A 219 4.30 -2.63 25.11
C PRO A 219 5.25 -1.51 24.66
N TRP A 220 5.53 -1.39 23.36
CA TRP A 220 6.37 -0.31 22.80
C TRP A 220 5.59 0.95 22.42
N ILE A 221 4.25 0.90 22.43
CA ILE A 221 3.40 2.07 22.16
C ILE A 221 2.87 2.57 23.51
N LYS A 222 3.28 3.79 23.87
CA LYS A 222 2.84 4.43 25.11
C LYS A 222 1.31 4.56 25.12
N ASN A 223 0.68 4.10 26.18
CA ASN A 223 -0.77 4.16 26.40
C ASN A 223 -1.60 3.51 25.28
N ASP A 224 -1.06 2.48 24.62
CA ASP A 224 -1.84 1.69 23.66
C ASP A 224 -3.08 1.08 24.34
N PRO A 225 -4.30 1.39 23.85
CA PRO A 225 -5.51 0.82 24.42
C PRO A 225 -5.68 -0.68 24.10
N GLY A 226 -4.96 -1.21 23.10
CA GLY A 226 -5.19 -2.56 22.58
C GLY A 226 -6.55 -2.70 21.88
N SER A 227 -6.90 -3.93 21.53
CA SER A 227 -8.10 -4.24 20.73
C SER A 227 -8.86 -5.50 21.18
N LEU A 228 -8.59 -6.02 22.38
CA LEU A 228 -9.23 -7.24 22.93
C LEU A 228 -10.78 -7.24 22.92
N GLU A 229 -11.41 -6.06 22.97
CA GLU A 229 -12.88 -5.94 22.96
C GLU A 229 -13.50 -6.01 21.55
N CYS A 230 -12.72 -5.73 20.51
CA CYS A 230 -13.15 -5.87 19.12
C CYS A 230 -12.74 -7.25 18.65
N LEU A 231 -13.71 -8.12 18.38
CA LEU A 231 -13.42 -9.53 18.14
C LEU A 231 -12.97 -9.74 16.69
N TRP A 232 -11.97 -10.58 16.49
CA TRP A 232 -11.42 -10.88 15.16
C TRP A 232 -12.51 -11.31 14.16
N LYS A 233 -13.46 -12.12 14.66
CA LYS A 233 -14.59 -12.65 13.88
C LYS A 233 -15.58 -11.59 13.37
N GLU A 234 -15.52 -10.34 13.85
CA GLU A 234 -16.39 -9.29 13.35
C GLU A 234 -16.01 -8.80 11.94
N GLY A 235 -14.76 -9.05 11.52
CA GLY A 235 -14.33 -8.82 10.15
C GLY A 235 -14.22 -7.35 9.74
N TYR A 236 -13.77 -6.48 10.65
CA TYR A 236 -13.35 -5.12 10.29
C TYR A 236 -12.03 -5.13 9.53
N ILE A 237 -11.58 -3.98 9.01
CA ILE A 237 -10.35 -3.85 8.20
C ILE A 237 -9.15 -4.56 8.83
N MET A 238 -8.98 -4.53 10.16
CA MET A 238 -7.85 -5.17 10.85
C MET A 238 -8.07 -6.68 11.11
N SER A 239 -8.93 -7.34 10.34
CA SER A 239 -9.21 -8.78 10.33
C SER A 239 -9.32 -9.31 8.90
N TYR A 240 -8.93 -10.56 8.70
CA TYR A 240 -9.09 -11.26 7.41
C TYR A 240 -10.45 -11.94 7.26
N VAL A 241 -11.25 -11.94 8.32
CA VAL A 241 -12.64 -12.40 8.23
C VAL A 241 -13.41 -11.38 7.42
N ASP A 242 -14.15 -11.85 6.41
CA ASP A 242 -15.07 -11.00 5.70
C ASP A 242 -16.28 -10.67 6.59
N GLY A 243 -16.31 -9.45 7.11
CA GLY A 243 -17.42 -8.91 7.90
C GLY A 243 -18.52 -8.27 7.06
N GLY A 244 -18.53 -8.48 5.74
CA GLY A 244 -19.41 -7.80 4.80
C GLY A 244 -19.09 -6.31 4.75
N GLU A 245 -20.07 -5.46 5.04
CA GLU A 245 -19.86 -4.00 5.15
C GLU A 245 -18.72 -3.64 6.11
N LYS A 246 -18.59 -4.36 7.24
CA LYS A 246 -17.53 -4.11 8.23
C LYS A 246 -16.11 -4.23 7.64
N HIS A 247 -15.92 -5.04 6.59
CA HIS A 247 -14.64 -5.20 5.91
C HIS A 247 -14.12 -3.88 5.28
N HIS A 248 -14.97 -2.85 5.19
CA HIS A 248 -14.64 -1.52 4.70
C HIS A 248 -14.51 -0.44 5.79
N HIS A 249 -14.57 -0.85 7.06
CA HIS A 249 -14.55 0.04 8.22
C HIS A 249 -13.50 -0.39 9.24
N PHE A 250 -12.93 0.59 9.95
CA PHE A 250 -12.08 0.29 11.09
C PHE A 250 -12.94 -0.02 12.32
N SER A 251 -12.51 -0.97 13.14
CA SER A 251 -13.18 -1.22 14.41
C SER A 251 -13.03 -0.02 15.35
N PRO A 252 -13.93 0.17 16.34
CA PRO A 252 -13.74 1.18 17.38
C PRO A 252 -12.40 1.07 18.12
N CYS A 253 -11.81 -0.13 18.20
CA CYS A 253 -10.50 -0.35 18.79
C CYS A 253 -9.39 0.21 17.90
N SER A 254 -9.38 -0.15 16.61
CA SER A 254 -8.40 0.35 15.65
C SER A 254 -8.41 1.88 15.60
N LEU A 255 -9.60 2.50 15.61
CA LEU A 255 -9.75 3.96 15.64
C LEU A 255 -9.12 4.60 16.89
N ARG A 256 -9.28 3.98 18.07
CA ARG A 256 -8.65 4.46 19.32
C ARG A 256 -7.14 4.29 19.30
N GLN A 257 -6.63 3.18 18.74
CA GLN A 257 -5.19 2.94 18.62
C GLN A 257 -4.53 3.92 17.64
N ILE A 258 -5.14 4.14 16.47
CA ILE A 258 -4.71 5.14 15.48
C ILE A 258 -4.65 6.51 16.14
N ARG A 259 -5.72 6.90 16.82
CA ARG A 259 -5.77 8.18 17.54
C ARG A 259 -4.65 8.28 18.57
N ASN A 260 -4.39 7.24 19.36
CA ASN A 260 -3.32 7.27 20.36
C ASN A 260 -1.94 7.54 19.73
N VAL A 261 -1.59 6.84 18.65
CA VAL A 261 -0.30 7.05 17.97
C VAL A 261 -0.24 8.41 17.29
N ILE A 262 -1.31 8.87 16.64
CA ILE A 262 -1.36 10.23 16.10
C ILE A 262 -1.10 11.22 17.25
N MET A 263 -1.83 11.18 18.37
CA MET A 263 -1.55 12.10 19.49
C MET A 263 -0.11 11.99 20.01
N LEU A 264 0.44 10.78 20.03
CA LEU A 264 1.80 10.50 20.49
C LEU A 264 2.87 11.11 19.58
N ARG A 265 2.74 11.08 18.24
CA ARG A 265 3.82 11.55 17.34
C ARG A 265 4.05 13.06 17.39
N GLY A 266 3.05 13.84 17.76
CA GLY A 266 3.14 15.30 17.90
C GLY A 266 3.24 16.07 16.57
N ARG A 267 3.11 17.40 16.67
CA ARG A 267 2.96 18.32 15.53
C ARG A 267 4.07 18.24 14.49
N ASP A 268 5.29 17.88 14.87
CA ASP A 268 6.41 17.76 13.93
C ASP A 268 6.25 16.61 12.95
N CYS A 269 5.48 15.58 13.29
CA CYS A 269 5.17 14.46 12.39
C CYS A 269 4.24 14.93 11.27
N TRP A 270 3.00 15.31 11.58
CA TRP A 270 2.02 15.72 10.57
C TRP A 270 2.15 17.18 10.10
N ARG A 271 3.35 17.77 10.16
CA ARG A 271 3.60 19.09 9.57
C ARG A 271 3.89 18.89 8.09
N LEU A 272 2.91 19.24 7.25
CA LEU A 272 3.06 19.23 5.80
C LEU A 272 4.32 19.97 5.36
N SER A 273 5.13 19.29 4.55
CA SER A 273 6.41 19.75 4.06
C SER A 273 6.55 19.65 2.55
N ASN A 274 5.66 18.90 1.90
CA ASN A 274 5.69 18.61 0.46
C ASN A 274 4.39 19.03 -0.24
N ALA A 275 4.48 19.26 -1.55
CA ALA A 275 3.31 19.38 -2.41
C ALA A 275 2.80 17.97 -2.76
N GLY A 276 1.48 17.77 -2.69
CA GLY A 276 0.89 16.46 -2.97
C GLY A 276 0.33 16.31 -4.38
N HIS A 277 0.26 15.06 -4.82
CA HIS A 277 -0.43 14.60 -6.02
C HIS A 277 -1.85 14.14 -5.66
N THR A 278 -2.83 14.56 -6.45
CA THR A 278 -4.24 14.20 -6.25
C THR A 278 -4.93 13.93 -7.59
N LYS A 279 -5.96 13.08 -7.55
CA LYS A 279 -6.87 12.83 -8.66
C LYS A 279 -8.30 12.88 -8.14
N GLU A 280 -8.80 14.08 -7.86
CA GLU A 280 -10.08 14.26 -7.17
C GLU A 280 -11.26 13.62 -7.94
N GLY A 281 -12.18 13.00 -7.19
CA GLY A 281 -13.46 12.53 -7.73
C GLY A 281 -13.40 11.28 -8.62
N ILE A 282 -12.24 10.64 -8.74
CA ILE A 282 -12.07 9.36 -9.45
C ILE A 282 -11.80 8.26 -8.44
N TYR A 283 -12.49 7.13 -8.61
CA TYR A 283 -12.40 5.97 -7.72
C TYR A 283 -12.22 4.69 -8.53
N PRO A 284 -11.63 3.63 -7.94
CA PRO A 284 -11.28 2.40 -8.65
C PRO A 284 -12.38 1.79 -9.53
N GLY A 285 -13.63 1.76 -9.05
CA GLY A 285 -14.77 1.20 -9.79
C GLY A 285 -15.26 2.04 -10.97
N MET A 286 -14.73 3.26 -11.14
CA MET A 286 -14.92 4.08 -12.35
C MET A 286 -13.88 3.75 -13.44
N GLU A 287 -12.72 3.23 -13.05
CA GLU A 287 -11.57 2.98 -13.92
C GLU A 287 -11.50 1.52 -14.41
N VAL A 288 -12.04 0.58 -13.63
CA VAL A 288 -11.99 -0.86 -13.94
C VAL A 288 -13.38 -1.39 -14.27
N ALA A 289 -13.53 -1.91 -15.49
CA ALA A 289 -14.76 -2.60 -15.89
C ALA A 289 -14.94 -3.91 -15.10
N PRO A 290 -16.17 -4.29 -14.67
CA PRO A 290 -16.40 -5.49 -13.86
C PRO A 290 -15.85 -6.78 -14.47
N ASN A 291 -15.99 -7.00 -15.78
CA ASN A 291 -15.42 -8.18 -16.46
C ASN A 291 -13.88 -8.18 -16.42
N ALA A 292 -13.24 -7.01 -16.49
CA ALA A 292 -11.78 -6.92 -16.38
C ALA A 292 -11.32 -7.24 -14.95
N TYR A 293 -12.03 -6.74 -13.94
CA TYR A 293 -11.81 -7.07 -12.54
C TYR A 293 -11.93 -8.59 -12.29
N CYS A 294 -13.00 -9.22 -12.79
CA CYS A 294 -13.20 -10.66 -12.61
C CYS A 294 -12.19 -11.55 -13.34
N ARG A 295 -11.71 -11.16 -14.53
CA ARG A 295 -10.71 -11.94 -15.28
C ARG A 295 -9.43 -12.19 -14.49
N HIS A 296 -9.02 -11.24 -13.64
CA HIS A 296 -7.85 -11.42 -12.79
C HIS A 296 -8.02 -12.53 -11.75
N ALA A 297 -9.23 -12.73 -11.24
CA ALA A 297 -9.51 -13.75 -10.25
C ALA A 297 -9.38 -15.19 -10.81
N PHE A 298 -9.42 -15.33 -12.13
CA PHE A 298 -9.28 -16.60 -12.84
C PHE A 298 -8.29 -16.47 -14.01
N PRO A 299 -6.99 -16.31 -13.73
CA PRO A 299 -5.99 -15.97 -14.76
C PRO A 299 -5.87 -17.02 -15.87
N ASP A 300 -6.17 -18.28 -15.57
CA ASP A 300 -6.09 -19.41 -16.51
C ASP A 300 -7.41 -19.67 -17.28
N LYS A 301 -8.40 -18.77 -17.19
CA LYS A 301 -9.73 -18.95 -17.78
C LYS A 301 -10.08 -17.81 -18.73
N GLU A 302 -10.56 -18.14 -19.93
CA GLU A 302 -10.83 -17.15 -20.98
C GLU A 302 -12.26 -16.53 -20.91
N ASN A 303 -13.26 -17.32 -20.53
CA ASN A 303 -14.69 -16.93 -20.56
C ASN A 303 -15.20 -16.40 -19.21
N VAL A 304 -14.40 -15.57 -18.55
CA VAL A 304 -14.73 -15.01 -17.24
C VAL A 304 -15.58 -13.75 -17.40
N THR A 305 -16.67 -13.68 -16.64
CA THR A 305 -17.63 -12.57 -16.65
C THR A 305 -18.00 -12.15 -15.23
N ALA A 306 -18.47 -10.92 -15.08
CA ALA A 306 -19.10 -10.42 -13.87
C ALA A 306 -20.63 -10.50 -14.03
N ASP A 307 -21.29 -11.18 -13.10
CA ASP A 307 -22.75 -11.23 -13.01
C ASP A 307 -23.29 -9.99 -12.28
N MET A 308 -23.44 -8.90 -13.03
CA MET A 308 -23.86 -7.59 -12.49
C MET A 308 -25.34 -7.54 -12.09
N ASP A 309 -26.13 -8.51 -12.54
CA ASP A 309 -27.55 -8.65 -12.19
C ASP A 309 -27.74 -9.56 -10.95
N SER A 310 -26.65 -10.11 -10.41
CA SER A 310 -26.69 -10.94 -9.22
C SER A 310 -27.23 -10.16 -8.00
N PRO A 311 -28.06 -10.79 -7.16
CA PRO A 311 -28.50 -10.18 -5.89
C PRO A 311 -27.34 -9.73 -5.00
N THR A 312 -26.18 -10.40 -5.08
CA THR A 312 -24.98 -10.09 -4.29
C THR A 312 -24.40 -8.71 -4.64
N MET A 313 -24.69 -8.16 -5.83
CA MET A 313 -24.27 -6.80 -6.18
C MET A 313 -24.91 -5.73 -5.29
N LYS A 314 -26.10 -5.99 -4.71
CA LYS A 314 -26.73 -5.07 -3.75
C LYS A 314 -25.99 -5.01 -2.41
N GLU A 315 -25.23 -6.06 -2.10
CA GLU A 315 -24.30 -6.15 -0.98
C GLU A 315 -22.88 -5.75 -1.39
N CYS A 316 -22.72 -5.17 -2.60
CA CYS A 316 -21.43 -4.81 -3.17
C CYS A 316 -20.45 -5.97 -3.31
N MET A 317 -20.98 -7.16 -3.60
CA MET A 317 -20.21 -8.34 -3.92
C MET A 317 -20.38 -8.70 -5.39
N VAL A 318 -19.32 -8.50 -6.17
CA VAL A 318 -19.22 -8.86 -7.59
C VAL A 318 -19.10 -10.36 -7.70
N LYS A 319 -20.12 -10.99 -8.27
CA LYS A 319 -20.09 -12.42 -8.58
C LYS A 319 -19.33 -12.64 -9.89
N CYS A 320 -18.05 -12.98 -9.78
CA CYS A 320 -17.22 -13.39 -10.91
C CYS A 320 -17.52 -14.83 -11.28
N GLN A 321 -17.68 -15.15 -12.56
CA GLN A 321 -18.06 -16.48 -12.99
C GLN A 321 -17.49 -16.89 -14.34
N TYR A 322 -17.26 -18.20 -14.50
CA TYR A 322 -16.93 -18.80 -15.79
C TYR A 322 -17.59 -20.19 -15.94
N PRO A 323 -18.13 -20.53 -17.13
CA PRO A 323 -18.70 -21.84 -17.38
C PRO A 323 -17.66 -22.82 -17.93
N GLU A 324 -17.73 -24.09 -17.50
CA GLU A 324 -17.05 -25.23 -18.10
C GLU A 324 -18.07 -26.20 -18.71
N TYR A 325 -17.80 -26.61 -19.94
CA TYR A 325 -18.69 -27.46 -20.72
C TYR A 325 -18.14 -28.89 -20.78
N ARG A 326 -18.92 -29.85 -20.30
CA ARG A 326 -18.59 -31.28 -20.40
C ARG A 326 -19.62 -32.00 -21.26
N ARG A 327 -19.19 -32.54 -22.40
CA ARG A 327 -20.02 -33.37 -23.26
C ARG A 327 -19.83 -34.85 -22.88
N ILE A 328 -20.91 -35.52 -22.50
CA ILE A 328 -20.94 -36.95 -22.17
C ILE A 328 -21.89 -37.64 -23.15
N CYS A 329 -21.40 -38.66 -23.85
CA CYS A 329 -22.20 -39.44 -24.77
C CYS A 329 -22.42 -40.86 -24.22
N HIS A 330 -23.67 -41.30 -24.15
CA HIS A 330 -24.05 -42.64 -23.72
C HIS A 330 -25.17 -43.19 -24.61
N ASN A 331 -25.01 -44.43 -25.09
CA ASN A 331 -25.95 -45.12 -25.99
C ASN A 331 -26.39 -44.27 -27.20
N GLY A 332 -25.44 -43.61 -27.88
CA GLY A 332 -25.70 -42.80 -29.07
C GLY A 332 -26.36 -41.44 -28.82
N ARG A 333 -26.67 -41.09 -27.56
CA ARG A 333 -27.15 -39.75 -27.17
C ARG A 333 -26.03 -38.99 -26.48
N CYS A 334 -25.83 -37.73 -26.85
CA CYS A 334 -24.87 -36.84 -26.20
C CYS A 334 -25.61 -35.79 -25.39
N PHE A 335 -25.15 -35.59 -24.16
CA PHE A 335 -25.61 -34.54 -23.26
C PHE A 335 -24.45 -33.60 -22.98
N THR A 336 -24.72 -32.30 -23.04
CA THR A 336 -23.77 -31.28 -22.58
C THR A 336 -24.17 -30.89 -21.18
N TYR A 337 -23.23 -30.93 -20.25
CA TYR A 337 -23.36 -30.45 -18.89
C TYR A 337 -22.58 -29.15 -18.77
N VAL A 338 -23.12 -28.17 -18.06
CA VAL A 338 -22.45 -26.90 -17.82
C VAL A 338 -22.24 -26.75 -16.32
N THR A 339 -20.99 -26.66 -15.93
CA THR A 339 -20.60 -26.34 -14.55
C THR A 339 -20.15 -24.88 -14.52
N THR A 340 -20.86 -24.03 -13.79
CA THR A 340 -20.47 -22.63 -13.62
C THR A 340 -19.73 -22.47 -12.30
N TYR A 341 -18.49 -22.04 -12.38
CA TYR A 341 -17.68 -21.71 -11.21
C TYR A 341 -17.85 -20.24 -10.90
N THR A 342 -18.04 -19.91 -9.63
CA THR A 342 -18.29 -18.55 -9.16
C THR A 342 -17.38 -18.18 -8.01
N LEU A 343 -16.95 -16.93 -7.95
CA LEU A 343 -16.19 -16.35 -6.84
C LEU A 343 -16.74 -14.96 -6.55
N PRO A 344 -17.29 -14.71 -5.34
CA PRO A 344 -17.67 -13.36 -4.94
C PRO A 344 -16.41 -12.55 -4.59
N LEU A 345 -16.34 -11.32 -5.07
CA LEU A 345 -15.31 -10.34 -4.73
C LEU A 345 -15.95 -9.03 -4.27
N HIS A 346 -15.36 -8.37 -3.28
CA HIS A 346 -15.76 -7.01 -2.92
C HIS A 346 -15.67 -6.08 -4.13
N ALA A 347 -16.74 -5.33 -4.38
CA ALA A 347 -16.80 -4.34 -5.43
C ALA A 347 -15.85 -3.18 -5.12
N LEU A 348 -15.20 -2.69 -6.17
CA LEU A 348 -14.40 -1.48 -6.09
C LEU A 348 -15.30 -0.26 -5.77
N ASP A 349 -14.78 0.72 -5.02
CA ASP A 349 -15.56 1.92 -4.74
C ASP A 349 -15.94 2.63 -6.05
N TYR A 350 -17.19 3.08 -6.11
CA TYR A 350 -17.91 3.63 -7.24
C TYR A 350 -18.23 2.64 -8.38
N MET A 351 -18.02 1.33 -8.19
CA MET A 351 -18.51 0.34 -9.14
C MET A 351 -20.05 0.35 -9.17
N PRO A 352 -20.70 0.32 -10.35
CA PRO A 352 -22.16 0.29 -10.43
C PRO A 352 -22.76 -0.95 -9.76
N CYS A 353 -23.78 -0.77 -8.93
CA CYS A 353 -24.51 -1.87 -8.27
C CYS A 353 -26.01 -1.87 -8.58
N SER A 354 -26.53 -0.76 -9.13
CA SER A 354 -27.89 -0.67 -9.65
C SER A 354 -28.04 0.54 -10.57
N LYS A 355 -29.27 0.80 -11.02
CA LYS A 355 -29.58 1.99 -11.80
C LYS A 355 -29.31 3.25 -10.97
N ASN A 356 -28.29 4.01 -11.36
CA ASN A 356 -27.83 5.23 -10.69
C ASN A 356 -27.26 5.04 -9.27
N GLU A 357 -26.97 3.80 -8.87
CA GLU A 357 -26.35 3.47 -7.58
C GLU A 357 -24.97 2.89 -7.79
N VAL A 358 -24.09 3.14 -6.83
CA VAL A 358 -22.70 2.66 -6.84
C VAL A 358 -22.32 2.13 -5.45
N CYS A 359 -21.34 1.26 -5.43
CA CYS A 359 -20.75 0.73 -4.20
C CYS A 359 -19.81 1.74 -3.56
N ILE A 360 -19.99 2.05 -2.28
CA ILE A 360 -19.07 2.89 -1.51
C ILE A 360 -18.92 2.22 -0.15
N GLN A 361 -17.69 1.79 0.20
CA GLN A 361 -17.42 1.11 1.47
C GLN A 361 -18.37 -0.09 1.74
N GLY A 362 -18.57 -0.95 0.73
CA GLY A 362 -19.43 -2.14 0.88
C GLY A 362 -20.94 -1.86 0.83
N VAL A 363 -21.37 -0.60 0.69
CA VAL A 363 -22.80 -0.25 0.64
C VAL A 363 -23.18 0.21 -0.77
N CYS A 364 -24.21 -0.43 -1.34
CA CYS A 364 -24.83 0.00 -2.59
C CYS A 364 -25.78 1.17 -2.31
N GLY A 365 -25.51 2.33 -2.89
CA GLY A 365 -26.36 3.50 -2.68
C GLY A 365 -26.17 4.59 -3.71
N GLN A 366 -26.87 5.71 -3.52
CA GLN A 366 -26.76 6.85 -4.42
C GLN A 366 -25.33 7.39 -4.45
N LYS A 367 -24.88 7.81 -5.63
CA LYS A 367 -23.61 8.52 -5.78
C LYS A 367 -23.58 9.69 -4.81
N ARG A 368 -22.62 9.70 -3.89
CA ARG A 368 -22.37 10.89 -3.07
C ARG A 368 -21.88 11.97 -4.03
N SER A 369 -22.65 13.06 -4.18
CA SER A 369 -22.14 14.27 -4.82
C SER A 369 -20.88 14.64 -4.05
N ALA A 370 -19.73 14.70 -4.75
CA ALA A 370 -18.45 15.03 -4.12
C ALA A 370 -18.64 16.22 -3.17
N ALA A 371 -18.39 16.02 -1.87
CA ALA A 371 -18.34 17.13 -0.94
C ALA A 371 -17.27 18.12 -1.46
N PRO A 372 -17.46 19.44 -1.35
CA PRO A 372 -16.48 20.40 -1.83
C PRO A 372 -15.15 20.09 -1.16
N SER A 373 -14.12 19.82 -1.96
CA SER A 373 -12.72 19.75 -1.53
C SER A 373 -12.46 20.99 -0.67
N GLN A 374 -12.32 20.82 0.64
CA GLN A 374 -11.76 21.87 1.48
C GLN A 374 -10.29 21.96 1.09
N ARG A 375 -10.05 22.76 0.05
CA ARG A 375 -8.74 23.17 -0.44
C ARG A 375 -7.90 23.55 0.78
N PRO A 376 -6.74 22.91 1.02
CA PRO A 376 -5.76 23.49 1.94
C PRO A 376 -5.46 24.90 1.44
N PRO A 377 -5.38 25.92 2.32
CA PRO A 377 -5.02 27.26 1.90
C PRO A 377 -3.66 27.20 1.20
N SER A 378 -3.62 27.63 -0.06
CA SER A 378 -2.37 27.88 -0.77
C SER A 378 -1.60 28.94 0.02
N VAL A 379 -0.56 28.52 0.74
CA VAL A 379 0.38 29.47 1.36
C VAL A 379 1.21 30.06 0.23
N TYR A 380 0.76 31.18 -0.32
CA TYR A 380 1.60 32.03 -1.14
C TYR A 380 2.64 32.67 -0.22
N THR A 381 3.83 32.09 -0.15
CA THR A 381 5.00 32.73 0.46
C THR A 381 5.36 33.94 -0.40
N THR A 382 4.84 35.11 -0.01
CA THR A 382 5.24 36.37 -0.63
C THR A 382 6.63 36.70 -0.08
N TYR A 383 7.67 36.47 -0.87
CA TYR A 383 9.00 36.97 -0.55
C TYR A 383 8.97 38.49 -0.55
N LYS A 384 8.87 39.11 0.63
CA LYS A 384 9.23 40.51 0.82
C LYS A 384 10.75 40.58 0.81
N THR A 385 11.30 41.11 -0.26
CA THR A 385 12.71 41.48 -0.38
C THR A 385 13.03 42.49 0.74
N SER A 386 13.82 42.06 1.71
CA SER A 386 14.33 42.92 2.77
C SER A 386 15.50 43.74 2.22
N THR A 387 15.27 45.03 1.96
CA THR A 387 16.33 46.01 1.72
C THR A 387 17.04 46.32 3.04
N THR A 388 18.31 45.95 3.11
CA THR A 388 19.21 46.29 4.22
C THR A 388 19.53 47.79 4.23
N PRO A 389 19.63 48.46 5.40
CA PRO A 389 19.98 49.87 5.48
C PRO A 389 21.47 50.10 5.22
N THR A 390 21.81 51.01 4.33
CA THR A 390 23.20 51.46 4.10
C THR A 390 23.54 52.56 5.10
N THR A 391 24.40 52.24 6.05
CA THR A 391 25.07 53.22 6.92
C THR A 391 26.24 53.83 6.16
N ALA A 392 26.37 55.16 6.24
CA ALA A 392 27.40 55.94 5.60
C ALA A 392 28.80 55.64 6.16
N SER A 393 29.80 55.54 5.28
CA SER A 393 31.20 55.82 5.59
C SER A 393 31.89 56.44 4.38
N THR A 394 32.50 57.59 4.65
CA THR A 394 33.37 58.41 3.81
C THR A 394 34.70 57.73 3.46
N GLU A 395 35.33 58.25 2.39
CA GLU A 395 36.72 58.01 1.90
C GLU A 395 36.96 56.68 1.14
N CYS A 396 37.73 56.60 0.05
CA CYS A 396 38.58 57.55 -0.67
C CYS A 396 38.73 57.07 -2.13
N ARG A 397 38.92 58.01 -3.07
CA ARG A 397 39.27 57.77 -4.48
C ARG A 397 40.76 57.46 -4.59
N CYS A 398 41.13 56.49 -5.43
CA CYS A 398 42.33 56.56 -6.27
C CYS A 398 42.19 55.66 -7.50
N ASP A 399 42.73 56.17 -8.59
CA ASP A 399 42.65 55.75 -9.99
C ASP A 399 43.82 54.81 -10.36
N CYS A 400 43.85 54.40 -11.64
CA CYS A 400 44.99 53.87 -12.42
C CYS A 400 45.13 52.34 -12.65
N SER A 401 44.60 51.95 -13.82
CA SER A 401 45.33 51.45 -15.01
C SER A 401 46.09 50.11 -15.01
N THR A 402 45.63 49.24 -15.92
CA THR A 402 46.36 48.39 -16.89
C THR A 402 47.53 47.51 -16.44
N ALA A 403 47.43 46.20 -16.70
CA ALA A 403 48.35 45.51 -17.63
C ALA A 403 47.92 44.06 -17.90
N THR A 404 48.12 43.70 -19.16
CA THR A 404 47.80 42.47 -19.88
C THR A 404 48.86 41.37 -19.65
N SER A 405 48.53 40.18 -20.18
CA SER A 405 49.41 39.07 -20.60
C SER A 405 49.55 37.93 -19.58
N SER A 406 49.66 36.66 -19.96
CA SER A 406 49.34 35.89 -21.17
C SER A 406 49.86 34.47 -20.89
N THR A 407 49.10 33.43 -21.28
CA THR A 407 49.59 32.11 -21.77
C THR A 407 50.45 31.25 -20.81
N ARG A 408 50.49 29.91 -20.85
CA ARG A 408 49.85 28.83 -21.61
C ARG A 408 50.17 27.53 -20.84
N ALA A 409 49.38 26.50 -21.11
CA ALA A 409 49.56 25.12 -20.71
C ALA A 409 50.95 24.53 -20.99
N TYR A 410 51.33 23.51 -20.19
CA TYR A 410 52.11 22.35 -20.67
C TYR A 410 51.75 21.08 -19.88
N ALA A 411 51.69 19.98 -20.62
CA ALA A 411 51.44 18.61 -20.18
C ALA A 411 52.75 17.80 -20.06
N ARG A 412 52.60 16.53 -19.58
CA ARG A 412 53.54 15.38 -19.48
C ARG A 412 54.34 15.29 -18.17
N SER A 413 54.69 14.12 -17.62
CA SER A 413 54.36 12.69 -17.81
C SER A 413 55.10 11.88 -16.73
N THR A 414 54.50 10.78 -16.26
CA THR A 414 55.12 9.49 -15.82
C THR A 414 56.39 9.43 -14.96
N SER A 415 56.33 8.69 -13.84
CA SER A 415 57.21 7.52 -13.61
C SER A 415 56.70 6.60 -12.49
N TRP A 416 56.97 5.31 -12.71
CA TRP A 416 56.67 4.11 -11.93
C TRP A 416 57.38 4.00 -10.58
N GLN A 417 56.81 3.24 -9.64
CA GLN A 417 57.57 2.30 -8.81
C GLN A 417 56.73 1.09 -8.34
N THR A 418 57.27 -0.09 -8.64
CA THR A 418 56.87 -1.45 -8.26
C THR A 418 57.35 -1.86 -6.87
N ARG A 419 56.62 -2.74 -6.15
CA ARG A 419 57.20 -3.98 -5.55
C ARG A 419 56.18 -4.95 -4.91
N THR A 420 56.10 -6.13 -5.55
CA THR A 420 56.15 -7.52 -5.03
C THR A 420 55.21 -8.11 -3.96
N ARG A 421 54.69 -9.26 -4.38
CA ARG A 421 53.97 -10.37 -3.71
C ARG A 421 54.70 -11.00 -2.51
N TYR A 422 53.93 -11.55 -1.57
CA TYR A 422 54.21 -12.87 -0.98
C TYR A 422 52.92 -13.69 -0.86
N ARG A 423 53.04 -14.95 -1.29
CA ARG A 423 52.04 -16.02 -1.35
C ARG A 423 52.56 -17.11 -0.43
N TRP A 424 51.76 -17.60 0.51
CA TRP A 424 52.02 -18.87 1.21
C TRP A 424 50.76 -19.73 1.13
N ASN A 425 50.95 -20.94 0.62
CA ASN A 425 49.96 -21.98 0.47
C ASN A 425 50.65 -23.28 0.93
N ASN A 426 49.95 -24.08 1.73
CA ASN A 426 50.10 -25.51 2.04
C ASN A 426 49.42 -25.71 3.41
N GLY A 427 48.47 -26.61 3.66
CA GLY A 427 47.98 -27.75 2.90
C GLY A 427 47.87 -28.96 3.84
N ARG A 428 46.64 -29.49 3.98
CA ARG A 428 46.21 -30.83 4.42
C ARG A 428 46.14 -31.18 5.93
N GLY A 429 44.99 -31.77 6.32
CA GLY A 429 44.99 -33.01 7.09
C GLY A 429 43.82 -33.28 8.07
N TYR A 430 42.84 -34.08 7.61
CA TYR A 430 42.10 -35.15 8.33
C TYR A 430 41.13 -34.90 9.51
N SER A 431 39.87 -35.29 9.24
CA SER A 431 39.04 -36.33 9.91
C SER A 431 38.49 -36.14 11.34
N GLY A 432 37.15 -36.14 11.42
CA GLY A 432 36.39 -37.08 12.25
C GLY A 432 36.05 -36.67 13.69
N LYS A 433 34.83 -36.18 13.89
CA LYS A 433 33.77 -36.77 14.73
C LYS A 433 32.49 -35.94 14.64
#